data_AF-A0A8H7U7R4-F1
#
_entry.id   AF-A0A8H7U7R4-F1
#
_cell.length_a   1.000
_cell.length_b   1.000
_cell.length_c   1.000
_cell.angle_alpha   90.00
_cell.angle_beta   90.00
_cell.angle_gamma   90.00
#
_symmetry.space_group_name_H-M   'P 1'
#
loop_
_entity.id
_entity.type
_entity.pdbx_description
1 polymer ?
#
loop_
_entity_poly.entity_id
_entity_poly.type
_entity_poly.pdbx_seq_one_letter_code
_entity_poly.pdbx_strand_id
1 'polypeptide(L)'
;MAVVEADYIKVLMDCLVAEGNIDFKAQVSWALSNIAGESASLRERLLHQNAMSAVIQVLRTLYDQIAQVSAADSINPIAVIREKGAHADVRVLTWTVSNMCRGGFKTKELWQLYIPAFEVLSDMTLLDDVEICTDACWGLSRILSNMHKVEPFLKNLKIHNDLCPRLVRLLASDNVLLQTPVLRTVINIASGPNEHISCLLRGNPLETLLRYLSPSVLPHFRRDALLTIANIAAGNETHVKQVLSTDGIMEMVETYLRIPDTDTAVLPYASKSTYNNEDIEEEWKITQEAVWIICNVTSLGSIESVCAMLDAHPQIPNRLSRILQYQSAPMPTLLKVLDAMINILSRTSELYNVTPPISNRPTNPYYEEFAQHGVMTRIKMMKQEFPGVHALQERLDLYASAANNCAHNIPSYTLVSGSADAFGLPSRKVLTTGANTRRVVRGTEDGDVRWVEDAVGKLCILEGS
;
A
#
# COMPACT_ATOMS: atom_id res chain seq x y z
N MET A 1 22.06 11.32 -26.95
CA MET A 1 23.30 10.51 -26.86
C MET A 1 24.59 11.34 -26.96
N ALA A 2 24.72 12.27 -27.92
CA ALA A 2 25.95 13.07 -28.10
C ALA A 2 26.47 13.84 -26.85
N VAL A 3 25.59 14.32 -25.97
CA VAL A 3 25.99 15.05 -24.73
C VAL A 3 26.62 14.10 -23.70
N VAL A 4 26.17 12.85 -23.60
CA VAL A 4 26.66 11.89 -22.59
C VAL A 4 27.96 11.22 -23.02
N GLU A 5 28.20 11.11 -24.33
CA GLU A 5 29.42 10.56 -24.93
C GLU A 5 30.63 11.51 -24.82
N ALA A 6 30.42 12.80 -24.57
CA ALA A 6 31.46 13.83 -24.50
C ALA A 6 31.84 14.27 -23.07
N ASP A 7 31.60 13.42 -22.06
CA ASP A 7 31.91 13.64 -20.63
C ASP A 7 31.27 14.90 -19.99
N TYR A 8 30.19 15.42 -20.58
CA TYR A 8 29.49 16.61 -20.06
C TYR A 8 28.90 16.41 -18.67
N ILE A 9 28.62 15.16 -18.24
CA ILE A 9 28.11 14.92 -16.89
C ILE A 9 29.11 15.43 -15.85
N LYS A 10 30.42 15.17 -16.05
CA LYS A 10 31.45 15.67 -15.14
C LYS A 10 31.48 17.20 -15.09
N VAL A 11 31.39 17.86 -16.24
CA VAL A 11 31.34 19.33 -16.33
C VAL A 11 30.12 19.90 -15.60
N LEU A 12 28.94 19.29 -15.80
CA LEU A 12 27.72 19.68 -15.10
C LEU A 12 27.85 19.48 -13.58
N MET A 13 28.52 18.41 -13.15
CA MET A 13 28.80 18.16 -11.73
C MET A 13 29.74 19.20 -11.13
N ASP A 14 30.81 19.57 -11.84
CA ASP A 14 31.74 20.62 -11.41
C ASP A 14 31.01 21.97 -11.27
N CYS A 15 30.06 22.27 -12.16
CA CYS A 15 29.20 23.46 -12.08
C CYS A 15 28.27 23.46 -10.84
N LEU A 16 27.79 22.31 -10.38
CA LEU A 16 26.95 22.23 -9.17
C LEU A 16 27.75 22.51 -7.90
N VAL A 17 28.99 22.03 -7.84
CA VAL A 17 29.86 22.16 -6.67
C VAL A 17 30.52 23.54 -6.60
N ALA A 18 30.77 24.19 -7.74
CA ALA A 18 31.33 25.53 -7.79
C ALA A 18 30.49 26.54 -7.00
N GLU A 19 31.15 27.55 -6.41
CA GLU A 19 30.46 28.72 -5.89
C GLU A 19 29.77 29.45 -7.04
N GLY A 20 28.52 29.88 -6.83
CA GLY A 20 27.76 30.51 -7.89
C GLY A 20 26.29 30.71 -7.55
N ASN A 21 25.59 31.37 -8.46
CA ASN A 21 24.17 31.68 -8.33
C ASN A 21 23.30 30.41 -8.43
N ILE A 22 22.21 30.40 -7.68
CA ILE A 22 21.29 29.27 -7.59
C ILE A 22 20.54 29.02 -8.89
N ASP A 23 20.22 30.07 -9.64
CA ASP A 23 19.58 29.99 -10.96
C ASP A 23 20.41 29.12 -11.92
N PHE A 24 21.73 29.29 -11.93
CA PHE A 24 22.66 28.54 -12.76
C PHE A 24 22.71 27.08 -12.30
N LYS A 25 22.77 26.82 -10.99
CA LYS A 25 22.73 25.46 -10.44
C LYS A 25 21.40 24.76 -10.75
N ALA A 26 20.29 25.49 -10.76
CA ALA A 26 18.99 24.99 -11.18
C ALA A 26 18.99 24.64 -12.67
N GLN A 27 19.54 25.49 -13.55
CA GLN A 27 19.68 25.17 -14.99
C GLN A 27 20.55 23.94 -15.25
N VAL A 28 21.66 23.81 -14.51
CA VAL A 28 22.53 22.63 -14.57
C VAL A 28 21.77 21.38 -14.12
N SER A 29 20.99 21.48 -13.04
CA SER A 29 20.15 20.40 -12.54
C SER A 29 19.05 20.00 -13.53
N TRP A 30 18.44 20.99 -14.20
CA TRP A 30 17.47 20.74 -15.26
C TRP A 30 18.07 19.94 -16.42
N ALA A 31 19.30 20.27 -16.84
CA ALA A 31 20.02 19.49 -17.86
C ALA A 31 20.27 18.04 -17.41
N LEU A 32 20.69 17.83 -16.15
CA LEU A 32 20.86 16.48 -15.58
C LEU A 32 19.53 15.72 -15.50
N SER A 33 18.43 16.41 -15.17
CA SER A 33 17.08 15.83 -15.12
C SER A 33 16.62 15.33 -16.49
N ASN A 34 16.88 16.08 -17.56
CA ASN A 34 16.60 15.64 -18.92
C ASN A 34 17.39 14.35 -19.25
N ILE A 35 18.68 14.29 -18.91
CA ILE A 35 19.49 13.06 -19.08
C ILE A 35 18.90 11.88 -18.28
N ALA A 36 18.46 12.11 -17.04
CA ALA A 36 17.81 11.09 -16.21
C ALA A 36 16.45 10.62 -16.76
N GLY A 37 15.74 11.50 -17.47
CA GLY A 37 14.44 11.25 -18.07
C GLY A 37 14.50 10.37 -19.32
N GLU A 38 15.58 10.48 -20.10
CA GLU A 38 15.73 9.80 -21.40
C GLU A 38 15.71 8.27 -21.31
N SER A 39 16.41 7.66 -20.35
CA SER A 39 16.38 6.20 -20.16
C SER A 39 16.82 5.76 -18.76
N ALA A 40 16.44 4.53 -18.39
CA ALA A 40 16.88 3.89 -17.15
C ALA A 40 18.42 3.76 -17.07
N SER A 41 19.09 3.44 -18.18
CA SER A 41 20.55 3.30 -18.24
C SER A 41 21.28 4.62 -17.96
N LEU A 42 20.81 5.72 -18.56
CA LEU A 42 21.39 7.05 -18.34
C LEU A 42 21.17 7.52 -16.90
N ARG A 43 19.98 7.27 -16.34
CA ARG A 43 19.68 7.55 -14.94
C ARG A 43 20.61 6.80 -14.00
N GLU A 44 20.83 5.52 -14.22
CA GLU A 44 21.74 4.70 -13.41
C GLU A 44 23.20 5.19 -13.51
N ARG A 45 23.64 5.60 -14.70
CA ARG A 45 24.96 6.23 -14.88
C ARG A 45 25.09 7.51 -14.06
N LEU A 46 24.07 8.37 -14.02
CA LEU A 46 24.05 9.58 -13.19
C LEU A 46 24.15 9.24 -11.70
N LEU A 47 23.44 8.20 -11.24
CA LEU A 47 23.51 7.73 -9.85
C LEU A 47 24.91 7.24 -9.48
N HIS A 48 25.55 6.45 -10.35
CA HIS A 48 26.93 5.98 -10.15
C HIS A 48 27.97 7.12 -10.12
N GLN A 49 27.68 8.23 -10.80
CA GLN A 49 28.53 9.43 -10.80
C GLN A 49 28.18 10.41 -9.66
N ASN A 50 27.37 9.98 -8.68
CA ASN A 50 26.92 10.80 -7.54
C ASN A 50 26.17 12.08 -7.92
N ALA A 51 25.56 12.13 -9.11
CA ALA A 51 24.87 13.33 -9.58
C ALA A 51 23.70 13.73 -8.67
N MET A 52 22.95 12.73 -8.20
CA MET A 52 21.86 12.97 -7.26
C MET A 52 22.36 13.59 -5.95
N SER A 53 23.49 13.12 -5.42
CA SER A 53 24.07 13.65 -4.18
C SER A 53 24.46 15.12 -4.29
N ALA A 54 25.01 15.55 -5.44
CA ALA A 54 25.34 16.96 -5.66
C ALA A 54 24.09 17.84 -5.71
N VAL A 55 23.03 17.40 -6.41
CA VAL A 55 21.75 18.14 -6.45
C VAL A 55 21.10 18.19 -5.06
N ILE A 56 21.13 17.08 -4.31
CA ILE A 56 20.63 17.01 -2.92
C ILE A 56 21.35 18.04 -2.04
N GLN A 57 22.68 18.19 -2.17
CA GLN A 57 23.43 19.14 -1.37
C GLN A 57 23.01 20.59 -1.62
N VAL A 58 22.77 20.96 -2.88
CA VAL A 58 22.25 22.28 -3.25
C VAL A 58 20.86 22.48 -2.64
N LEU A 59 19.98 21.50 -2.79
CA LEU A 59 18.59 21.56 -2.30
C LEU A 59 18.51 21.66 -0.77
N ARG A 60 19.33 20.89 -0.05
CA ARG A 60 19.42 20.93 1.42
C ARG A 60 19.90 22.30 1.91
N THR A 61 20.91 22.87 1.26
CA THR A 61 21.42 24.21 1.60
C THR A 61 20.33 25.28 1.45
N LEU A 62 19.53 25.22 0.38
CA LEU A 62 18.40 26.13 0.20
C LEU A 62 17.33 25.93 1.25
N TYR A 63 16.96 24.67 1.54
CA TYR A 63 15.97 24.37 2.57
C TYR A 63 16.37 24.95 3.93
N ASP A 64 17.62 24.72 4.35
CA ASP A 64 18.13 25.22 5.63
C ASP A 64 18.04 26.74 5.71
N GLN A 65 18.34 27.46 4.62
CA GLN A 65 18.19 28.92 4.54
C GLN A 65 16.73 29.36 4.67
N ILE A 66 15.81 28.71 3.94
CA ILE A 66 14.38 29.02 3.96
C ILE A 66 13.77 28.71 5.35
N ALA A 67 14.14 27.58 5.93
CA ALA A 67 13.66 27.13 7.24
C ALA A 67 14.17 28.03 8.37
N GLN A 68 15.44 28.46 8.34
CA GLN A 68 16.00 29.40 9.32
C GLN A 68 15.25 30.73 9.32
N VAL A 69 14.96 31.28 8.14
CA VAL A 69 14.18 32.53 8.02
C VAL A 69 12.75 32.35 8.53
N SER A 70 12.13 31.20 8.26
CA SER A 70 10.75 30.92 8.70
C SER A 70 10.63 30.66 10.20
N ALA A 71 11.64 30.03 10.82
CA ALA A 71 11.66 29.73 12.25
C ALA A 71 11.67 30.99 13.12
N ALA A 72 12.23 32.10 12.63
CA ALA A 72 12.21 33.39 13.31
C ALA A 72 10.78 33.94 13.51
N ASP A 73 9.83 33.54 12.65
CA ASP A 73 8.44 34.01 12.66
C ASP A 73 7.48 33.11 13.50
N SER A 74 8.03 32.05 14.11
CA SER A 74 7.56 31.29 15.31
C SER A 74 6.11 30.78 15.44
N ILE A 75 5.28 30.72 14.39
CA ILE A 75 3.90 30.19 14.53
C ILE A 75 3.61 28.94 13.68
N ASN A 76 4.39 28.65 12.63
CA ASN A 76 4.07 27.59 11.67
C ASN A 76 5.28 26.68 11.38
N PRO A 77 5.17 25.34 11.48
CA PRO A 77 6.22 24.41 11.06
C PRO A 77 6.39 24.34 9.53
N ILE A 78 5.55 25.03 8.76
CA ILE A 78 5.67 25.12 7.30
C ILE A 78 6.57 26.31 6.95
N ALA A 79 7.63 26.04 6.18
CA ALA A 79 8.57 27.05 5.74
C ALA A 79 8.08 27.74 4.45
N VAL A 80 8.27 29.05 4.35
CA VAL A 80 7.75 29.87 3.25
C VAL A 80 8.92 30.46 2.47
N ILE A 81 8.91 30.24 1.14
CA ILE A 81 9.88 30.86 0.25
C ILE A 81 9.49 32.33 0.06
N ARG A 82 10.30 33.25 0.61
CA ARG A 82 10.03 34.70 0.54
C ARG A 82 10.72 35.38 -0.64
N GLU A 83 11.81 34.80 -1.12
CA GLU A 83 12.60 35.36 -2.21
C GLU A 83 11.90 35.15 -3.56
N LYS A 84 11.74 36.24 -4.31
CA LYS A 84 11.11 36.22 -5.62
C LYS A 84 12.01 35.49 -6.62
N GLY A 85 11.49 34.43 -7.24
CA GLY A 85 12.23 33.61 -8.21
C GLY A 85 12.75 32.30 -7.63
N ALA A 86 13.08 32.26 -6.33
CA ALA A 86 13.59 31.06 -5.67
C ALA A 86 12.64 29.85 -5.73
N HIS A 87 11.32 30.09 -5.84
CA HIS A 87 10.34 29.02 -6.07
C HIS A 87 10.67 28.20 -7.33
N ALA A 88 11.02 28.86 -8.44
CA ALA A 88 11.30 28.18 -9.70
C ALA A 88 12.55 27.30 -9.57
N ASP A 89 13.59 27.81 -8.90
CA ASP A 89 14.84 27.08 -8.70
C ASP A 89 14.65 25.85 -7.80
N VAL A 90 13.95 26.02 -6.67
CA VAL A 90 13.65 24.92 -5.74
C VAL A 90 12.76 23.86 -6.42
N ARG A 91 11.78 24.27 -7.24
CA ARG A 91 10.95 23.35 -8.04
C ARG A 91 11.81 22.53 -8.98
N VAL A 92 12.68 23.16 -9.77
CA VAL A 92 13.57 22.47 -10.71
C VAL A 92 14.49 21.47 -10.00
N LEU A 93 15.08 21.87 -8.88
CA LEU A 93 15.95 20.99 -8.08
C LEU A 93 15.16 19.81 -7.51
N THR A 94 13.98 20.05 -6.94
CA THR A 94 13.10 19.01 -6.39
C THR A 94 12.65 18.02 -7.46
N TRP A 95 12.20 18.54 -8.60
CA TRP A 95 11.84 17.75 -9.78
C TRP A 95 13.01 16.90 -10.29
N THR A 96 14.22 17.46 -10.29
CA THR A 96 15.44 16.74 -10.70
C THR A 96 15.71 15.55 -9.79
N VAL A 97 15.68 15.73 -8.46
CA VAL A 97 15.84 14.62 -7.50
C VAL A 97 14.73 13.60 -7.67
N SER A 98 13.47 14.05 -7.82
CA SER A 98 12.31 13.18 -8.05
C SER A 98 12.44 12.31 -9.31
N ASN A 99 12.98 12.87 -10.40
CA ASN A 99 13.24 12.14 -11.64
C ASN A 99 14.38 11.13 -11.51
N MET A 100 15.46 11.48 -10.81
CA MET A 100 16.53 10.53 -10.50
C MET A 100 16.02 9.36 -9.64
N CYS A 101 14.97 9.58 -8.84
CA CYS A 101 14.35 8.54 -8.01
C CYS A 101 13.46 7.54 -8.76
N ARG A 102 13.19 7.73 -10.06
CA ARG A 102 12.40 6.79 -10.87
C ARG A 102 13.03 5.39 -10.98
N GLY A 103 14.32 5.25 -10.70
CA GLY A 103 15.03 3.96 -10.67
C GLY A 103 15.65 3.53 -12.00
N GLY A 104 16.46 2.49 -11.98
CA GLY A 104 17.05 1.80 -13.13
C GLY A 104 17.09 0.28 -12.91
N PHE A 105 18.00 -0.41 -13.60
CA PHE A 105 18.12 -1.87 -13.55
C PHE A 105 18.64 -2.32 -12.17
N LYS A 106 19.67 -1.65 -11.64
CA LYS A 106 20.30 -2.01 -10.35
C LYS A 106 19.87 -1.16 -9.17
N THR A 107 18.64 -0.65 -9.22
CA THR A 107 18.08 0.28 -8.21
C THR A 107 18.32 -0.15 -6.76
N LYS A 108 18.14 -1.45 -6.45
CA LYS A 108 18.26 -1.99 -5.08
C LYS A 108 19.71 -1.98 -4.57
N GLU A 109 20.70 -2.10 -5.45
CA GLU A 109 22.12 -2.08 -5.07
C GLU A 109 22.57 -0.69 -4.64
N LEU A 110 21.90 0.35 -5.17
CA LEU A 110 22.18 1.77 -4.91
C LEU A 110 21.35 2.34 -3.74
N TRP A 111 20.81 1.49 -2.87
CA TRP A 111 19.87 1.91 -1.83
C TRP A 111 20.39 3.03 -0.91
N GLN A 112 21.71 3.11 -0.68
CA GLN A 112 22.31 4.14 0.16
C GLN A 112 22.09 5.55 -0.39
N LEU A 113 22.00 5.71 -1.73
CA LEU A 113 21.75 7.00 -2.36
C LEU A 113 20.31 7.49 -2.13
N TYR A 114 19.38 6.56 -1.90
CA TYR A 114 17.97 6.87 -1.71
C TYR A 114 17.62 7.36 -0.30
N ILE A 115 18.48 7.12 0.70
CA ILE A 115 18.30 7.63 2.06
C ILE A 115 18.37 9.17 2.09
N PRO A 116 19.48 9.83 1.66
CA PRO A 116 19.55 11.29 1.65
C PRO A 116 18.55 11.92 0.66
N ALA A 117 18.19 11.21 -0.42
CA ALA A 117 17.13 11.66 -1.32
C ALA A 117 15.77 11.70 -0.62
N PHE A 118 15.43 10.66 0.15
CA PHE A 118 14.21 10.62 0.94
C PHE A 118 14.17 11.73 1.98
N GLU A 119 15.28 11.98 2.68
CA GLU A 119 15.39 13.04 3.67
C GLU A 119 15.10 14.41 3.05
N VAL A 120 15.82 14.82 2.00
CA VAL A 120 15.64 16.15 1.40
C VAL A 120 14.26 16.31 0.75
N LEU A 121 13.71 15.25 0.14
CA LEU A 121 12.35 15.31 -0.40
C LEU A 121 11.30 15.41 0.72
N SER A 122 11.54 14.81 1.88
CA SER A 122 10.68 14.98 3.06
C SER A 122 10.68 16.43 3.51
N ASP A 123 11.86 17.07 3.56
CA ASP A 123 12.00 18.50 3.85
C ASP A 123 11.23 19.37 2.84
N MET A 124 11.30 19.04 1.54
CA MET A 124 10.55 19.76 0.50
C MET A 124 9.03 19.71 0.69
N THR A 125 8.49 18.63 1.28
CA THR A 125 7.06 18.59 1.60
C THR A 125 6.65 19.60 2.68
N LEU A 126 7.60 20.12 3.47
CA LEU A 126 7.36 21.11 4.52
C LEU A 126 7.36 22.56 4.00
N LEU A 127 7.51 22.76 2.68
CA LEU A 127 7.40 24.07 2.05
C LEU A 127 5.94 24.41 1.70
N ASP A 128 5.60 25.70 1.76
CA ASP A 128 4.29 26.22 1.34
C ASP A 128 4.21 26.44 -0.18
N ASP A 129 4.45 25.38 -0.95
CA ASP A 129 4.38 25.40 -2.41
C ASP A 129 3.84 24.07 -2.95
N VAL A 130 2.71 24.15 -3.66
CA VAL A 130 1.98 22.96 -4.13
C VAL A 130 2.79 22.17 -5.16
N GLU A 131 3.50 22.83 -6.07
CA GLU A 131 4.25 22.14 -7.12
C GLU A 131 5.49 21.46 -6.52
N ILE A 132 6.19 22.13 -5.60
CA ILE A 132 7.30 21.52 -4.87
C ILE A 132 6.81 20.30 -4.08
N CYS A 133 5.71 20.43 -3.34
CA CYS A 133 5.12 19.31 -2.59
C CYS A 133 4.72 18.15 -3.52
N THR A 134 4.18 18.46 -4.70
CA THR A 134 3.79 17.48 -5.72
C THR A 134 4.99 16.67 -6.20
N ASP A 135 6.05 17.35 -6.64
CA ASP A 135 7.28 16.69 -7.11
C ASP A 135 7.99 15.92 -6.01
N ALA A 136 8.01 16.47 -4.79
CA ALA A 136 8.55 15.82 -3.62
C ALA A 136 7.82 14.50 -3.32
N CYS A 137 6.48 14.52 -3.29
CA CYS A 137 5.66 13.33 -3.05
C CYS A 137 5.80 12.30 -4.19
N TRP A 138 5.91 12.73 -5.44
CA TRP A 138 6.26 11.83 -6.53
C TRP A 138 7.59 11.11 -6.27
N GLY A 139 8.62 11.84 -5.85
CA GLY A 139 9.92 11.29 -5.51
C GLY A 139 9.83 10.30 -4.36
N LEU A 140 9.21 10.70 -3.23
CA LEU A 140 9.02 9.85 -2.05
C LEU A 140 8.26 8.56 -2.39
N SER A 141 7.17 8.64 -3.17
CA SER A 141 6.40 7.47 -3.58
C SER A 141 7.24 6.46 -4.35
N ARG A 142 8.11 6.94 -5.26
CA ARG A 142 9.00 6.13 -6.10
C ARG A 142 10.11 5.48 -5.29
N ILE A 143 10.71 6.23 -4.36
CA ILE A 143 11.70 5.70 -3.43
C ILE A 143 11.10 4.52 -2.66
N LEU A 144 9.95 4.75 -2.01
CA LEU A 144 9.30 3.75 -1.17
C LEU A 144 8.86 2.51 -1.98
N SER A 145 8.36 2.67 -3.20
CA SER A 145 8.01 1.53 -4.07
C SER A 145 9.25 0.78 -4.56
N ASN A 146 10.32 1.49 -4.92
CA ASN A 146 11.55 0.90 -5.44
C ASN A 146 12.32 0.13 -4.38
N MET A 147 12.27 0.62 -3.14
CA MET A 147 12.93 0.05 -1.96
C MET A 147 12.01 -0.88 -1.15
N HIS A 148 10.80 -1.18 -1.65
CA HIS A 148 9.93 -2.15 -1.02
C HIS A 148 10.62 -3.52 -0.95
N LYS A 149 10.68 -4.10 0.26
CA LYS A 149 11.42 -5.34 0.57
C LYS A 149 12.93 -5.27 0.29
N VAL A 150 13.53 -4.09 0.40
CA VAL A 150 15.00 -3.94 0.45
C VAL A 150 15.39 -3.73 1.90
N GLU A 151 15.76 -4.82 2.60
CA GLU A 151 15.97 -4.83 4.05
C GLU A 151 17.04 -3.81 4.52
N PRO A 152 18.20 -3.65 3.85
CA PRO A 152 19.18 -2.65 4.26
C PRO A 152 18.62 -1.22 4.23
N PHE A 153 17.83 -0.87 3.22
CA PHE A 153 17.18 0.44 3.14
C PHE A 153 16.18 0.62 4.27
N LEU A 154 15.24 -0.32 4.44
CA LEU A 154 14.16 -0.21 5.42
C LEU A 154 14.68 -0.13 6.86
N LYS A 155 15.79 -0.82 7.16
CA LYS A 155 16.43 -0.75 8.48
C LYS A 155 17.06 0.63 8.77
N ASN A 156 17.60 1.27 7.74
CA ASN A 156 18.32 2.54 7.87
C ASN A 156 17.43 3.77 7.65
N LEU A 157 16.32 3.64 6.94
CA LEU A 157 15.38 4.73 6.72
C LEU A 157 14.81 5.24 8.05
N LYS A 158 14.81 6.57 8.23
CA LYS A 158 14.15 7.24 9.34
C LYS A 158 13.08 8.17 8.80
N ILE A 159 11.84 7.97 9.25
CA ILE A 159 10.72 8.84 8.92
C ILE A 159 10.64 9.92 9.99
N HIS A 160 10.89 11.18 9.60
CA HIS A 160 10.78 12.32 10.48
C HIS A 160 9.36 12.49 11.04
N ASN A 161 9.27 13.09 12.23
CA ASN A 161 8.01 13.23 12.96
C ASN A 161 6.99 14.10 12.22
N ASP A 162 7.45 15.07 11.44
CA ASP A 162 6.60 16.05 10.77
C ASP A 162 6.13 15.59 9.39
N LEU A 163 6.81 14.61 8.78
CA LEU A 163 6.48 14.14 7.44
C LEU A 163 5.07 13.56 7.37
N CYS A 164 4.74 12.61 8.24
CA CYS A 164 3.45 11.91 8.16
C CYS A 164 2.26 12.85 8.44
N PRO A 165 2.27 13.69 9.50
CA PRO A 165 1.24 14.73 9.67
C PRO A 165 1.15 15.69 8.49
N ARG A 166 2.27 16.07 7.86
CA ARG A 166 2.25 16.90 6.65
C ARG A 166 1.61 16.19 5.47
N LEU A 167 1.96 14.94 5.20
CA LEU A 167 1.36 14.15 4.12
C LEU A 167 -0.15 14.01 4.31
N VAL A 168 -0.64 13.78 5.54
CA VAL A 168 -2.09 13.71 5.79
C VAL A 168 -2.77 15.07 5.55
N ARG A 169 -2.14 16.20 5.94
CA ARG A 169 -2.66 17.54 5.61
C ARG A 169 -2.69 17.81 4.11
N LEU A 170 -1.67 17.39 3.37
CA LEU A 170 -1.64 17.51 1.91
C LEU A 170 -2.72 16.63 1.25
N LEU A 171 -2.92 15.41 1.76
CA LEU A 171 -3.94 14.47 1.29
C LEU A 171 -5.37 14.99 1.53
N ALA A 172 -5.53 15.78 2.60
CA ALA A 172 -6.78 16.42 2.96
C ALA A 172 -7.14 17.64 2.10
N SER A 173 -6.23 18.12 1.24
CA SER A 173 -6.45 19.29 0.38
C SER A 173 -7.24 18.93 -0.87
N ASP A 174 -8.06 19.86 -1.36
CA ASP A 174 -8.84 19.70 -2.60
C ASP A 174 -8.00 19.91 -3.88
N ASN A 175 -6.69 20.17 -3.75
CA ASN A 175 -5.82 20.38 -4.91
C ASN A 175 -5.55 19.06 -5.64
N VAL A 176 -6.06 18.96 -6.86
CA VAL A 176 -5.94 17.77 -7.73
C VAL A 176 -4.51 17.34 -8.02
N LEU A 177 -3.54 18.27 -8.04
CA LEU A 177 -2.13 17.95 -8.29
C LEU A 177 -1.53 17.10 -7.17
N LEU A 178 -2.03 17.28 -5.94
CA LEU A 178 -1.53 16.59 -4.75
C LEU A 178 -2.15 15.20 -4.56
N GLN A 179 -3.37 14.97 -5.03
CA GLN A 179 -4.16 13.77 -4.70
C GLN A 179 -3.38 12.47 -4.98
N THR A 180 -2.98 12.24 -6.23
CA THR A 180 -2.27 11.02 -6.64
C THR A 180 -0.90 10.85 -5.98
N PRO A 181 0.05 11.81 -6.06
CA PRO A 181 1.39 11.61 -5.51
C PRO A 181 1.38 11.48 -3.98
N VAL A 182 0.52 12.23 -3.27
CA VAL A 182 0.44 12.15 -1.82
C VAL A 182 -0.20 10.83 -1.40
N LEU A 183 -1.31 10.42 -2.03
CA LEU A 183 -1.97 9.15 -1.71
C LEU A 183 -1.02 7.96 -1.97
N ARG A 184 -0.30 7.94 -3.11
CA ARG A 184 0.71 6.91 -3.39
C ARG A 184 1.83 6.89 -2.37
N THR A 185 2.30 8.06 -1.92
CA THR A 185 3.31 8.15 -0.84
C THR A 185 2.77 7.52 0.45
N VAL A 186 1.55 7.87 0.85
CA VAL A 186 0.89 7.34 2.06
C VAL A 186 0.70 5.83 1.98
N ILE A 187 0.22 5.28 0.85
CA ILE A 187 0.11 3.83 0.63
C ILE A 187 1.47 3.15 0.80
N ASN A 188 2.52 3.71 0.18
CA ASN A 188 3.83 3.10 0.16
C ASN A 188 4.53 3.20 1.52
N ILE A 189 4.27 4.22 2.34
CA ILE A 189 4.66 4.24 3.76
C ILE A 189 3.93 3.13 4.51
N ALA A 190 2.60 3.00 4.33
CA ALA A 190 1.79 1.96 4.96
C ALA A 190 2.25 0.53 4.57
N SER A 191 2.91 0.38 3.42
CA SER A 191 3.45 -0.90 2.98
C SER A 191 4.75 -1.34 3.69
N GLY A 192 5.39 -0.41 4.42
CA GLY A 192 6.67 -0.62 5.09
C GLY A 192 6.57 -1.38 6.43
N PRO A 193 7.65 -1.46 7.21
CA PRO A 193 7.67 -2.03 8.56
C PRO A 193 6.66 -1.39 9.51
N ASN A 194 6.38 -2.06 10.64
CA ASN A 194 5.39 -1.57 11.62
C ASN A 194 5.73 -0.17 12.15
N GLU A 195 7.01 0.14 12.28
CA GLU A 195 7.51 1.44 12.72
C GLU A 195 7.09 2.55 11.76
N HIS A 196 7.04 2.29 10.45
CA HIS A 196 6.60 3.26 9.45
C HIS A 196 5.08 3.49 9.54
N ILE A 197 4.31 2.42 9.74
CA ILE A 197 2.86 2.51 9.94
C ILE A 197 2.56 3.30 11.21
N SER A 198 3.26 3.03 12.32
CA SER A 198 3.15 3.81 13.56
C SER A 198 3.47 5.29 13.34
N CYS A 199 4.50 5.60 12.55
CA CYS A 199 4.81 6.98 12.18
C CYS A 199 3.65 7.63 11.40
N LEU A 200 3.09 6.91 10.43
CA LEU A 200 1.97 7.37 9.60
C LEU A 200 0.73 7.70 10.44
N LEU A 201 0.39 6.81 11.38
CA LEU A 201 -0.78 6.93 12.24
C LEU A 201 -0.78 8.17 13.15
N ARG A 202 0.40 8.77 13.42
CA ARG A 202 0.48 10.05 14.15
C ARG A 202 -0.19 11.21 13.43
N GLY A 203 -0.30 11.13 12.10
CA GLY A 203 -1.02 12.10 11.29
C GLY A 203 -2.53 11.87 11.23
N ASN A 204 -3.04 10.80 11.86
CA ASN A 204 -4.43 10.34 11.77
C ASN A 204 -4.94 10.18 10.31
N PRO A 205 -4.29 9.30 9.52
CA PRO A 205 -4.60 9.14 8.10
C PRO A 205 -6.00 8.55 7.87
N LEU A 206 -6.53 7.74 8.82
CA LEU A 206 -7.76 6.97 8.64
C LEU A 206 -8.98 7.87 8.42
N GLU A 207 -9.12 8.95 9.20
CA GLU A 207 -10.19 9.95 9.00
C GLU A 207 -10.10 10.65 7.63
N THR A 208 -8.88 10.89 7.15
CA THR A 208 -8.69 11.49 5.83
C THR A 208 -8.99 10.50 4.71
N LEU A 209 -8.58 9.24 4.86
CA LEU A 209 -8.87 8.17 3.91
C LEU A 209 -10.37 7.88 3.81
N LEU A 210 -11.14 8.04 4.89
CA LEU A 210 -12.60 7.88 4.88
C LEU A 210 -13.28 8.78 3.83
N ARG A 211 -12.77 10.01 3.61
CA ARG A 211 -13.28 10.92 2.57
C ARG A 211 -13.09 10.37 1.16
N TYR A 212 -11.97 9.67 0.92
CA TYR A 212 -11.68 9.00 -0.34
C TYR A 212 -12.53 7.75 -0.55
N LEU A 213 -13.12 7.19 0.51
CA LEU A 213 -14.05 6.07 0.42
C LEU A 213 -15.46 6.49 -0.02
N SER A 214 -15.79 7.78 -0.13
CA SER A 214 -17.12 8.19 -0.59
C SER A 214 -17.46 7.59 -1.98
N PRO A 215 -18.68 7.06 -2.19
CA PRO A 215 -19.13 6.60 -3.52
C PRO A 215 -19.04 7.65 -4.64
N SER A 216 -18.96 8.94 -4.29
CA SER A 216 -18.78 10.04 -5.24
C SER A 216 -17.33 10.25 -5.70
N VAL A 217 -16.36 9.54 -5.13
CA VAL A 217 -14.94 9.59 -5.50
C VAL A 217 -14.64 8.59 -6.63
N LEU A 218 -13.69 8.93 -7.50
CA LEU A 218 -13.32 8.06 -8.63
C LEU A 218 -12.85 6.68 -8.14
N PRO A 219 -13.18 5.59 -8.88
CA PRO A 219 -12.89 4.22 -8.44
C PRO A 219 -11.43 3.96 -8.03
N HIS A 220 -10.46 4.44 -8.81
CA HIS A 220 -9.04 4.20 -8.51
C HIS A 220 -8.57 4.84 -7.20
N PHE A 221 -9.13 6.00 -6.82
CA PHE A 221 -8.86 6.64 -5.54
C PHE A 221 -9.49 5.88 -4.37
N ARG A 222 -10.71 5.37 -4.54
CA ARG A 222 -11.36 4.48 -3.56
C ARG A 222 -10.55 3.21 -3.34
N ARG A 223 -10.10 2.57 -4.42
CA ARG A 223 -9.23 1.38 -4.39
C ARG A 223 -7.95 1.67 -3.61
N ASP A 224 -7.25 2.74 -3.95
CA ASP A 224 -5.98 3.12 -3.33
C ASP A 224 -6.13 3.49 -1.85
N ALA A 225 -7.26 4.10 -1.47
CA ALA A 225 -7.60 4.35 -0.07
C ALA A 225 -7.85 3.05 0.71
N LEU A 226 -8.65 2.11 0.17
CA LEU A 226 -8.86 0.80 0.78
C LEU A 226 -7.56 -0.01 0.86
N LEU A 227 -6.70 0.06 -0.15
CA LEU A 227 -5.39 -0.57 -0.13
C LEU A 227 -4.50 0.01 0.99
N THR A 228 -4.55 1.33 1.21
CA THR A 228 -3.86 1.96 2.34
C THR A 228 -4.34 1.39 3.67
N ILE A 229 -5.65 1.30 3.87
CA ILE A 229 -6.26 0.76 5.09
C ILE A 229 -5.90 -0.73 5.25
N ALA A 230 -5.94 -1.51 4.16
CA ALA A 230 -5.54 -2.91 4.17
C ALA A 230 -4.07 -3.08 4.59
N ASN A 231 -3.16 -2.22 4.12
CA ASN A 231 -1.76 -2.22 4.51
C ASN A 231 -1.58 -1.87 6.00
N ILE A 232 -2.32 -0.89 6.53
CA ILE A 232 -2.31 -0.56 7.96
C ILE A 232 -2.81 -1.76 8.78
N ALA A 233 -3.92 -2.38 8.38
CA ALA A 233 -4.49 -3.56 9.03
C ALA A 233 -3.56 -4.79 8.97
N ALA A 234 -2.67 -4.88 7.96
CA ALA A 234 -1.61 -5.89 7.86
C ALA A 234 -0.42 -5.64 8.79
N GLY A 235 -0.50 -4.62 9.65
CA GLY A 235 0.52 -4.15 10.59
C GLY A 235 0.81 -5.13 11.75
N ASN A 236 0.09 -4.90 12.84
CA ASN A 236 0.06 -5.71 14.05
C ASN A 236 -1.30 -5.50 14.73
N GLU A 237 -1.55 -6.15 15.86
CA GLU A 237 -2.81 -6.04 16.59
C GLU A 237 -3.15 -4.58 16.98
N THR A 238 -2.16 -3.75 17.34
CA THR A 238 -2.37 -2.33 17.67
C THR A 238 -2.88 -1.54 16.46
N HIS A 239 -2.30 -1.77 15.27
CA HIS A 239 -2.76 -1.13 14.04
C HIS A 239 -4.17 -1.60 13.64
N VAL A 240 -4.48 -2.89 13.85
CA VAL A 240 -5.84 -3.40 13.65
C VAL A 240 -6.83 -2.70 14.58
N LYS A 241 -6.49 -2.54 15.87
CA LYS A 241 -7.34 -1.83 16.82
C LYS A 241 -7.62 -0.40 16.39
N GLN A 242 -6.64 0.33 15.84
CA GLN A 242 -6.84 1.69 15.34
C GLN A 242 -7.75 1.74 14.10
N VAL A 243 -7.63 0.78 13.19
CA VAL A 243 -8.56 0.66 12.04
C VAL A 243 -9.99 0.42 12.53
N LEU A 244 -10.16 -0.50 13.49
CA LEU A 244 -11.48 -0.84 14.04
C LEU A 244 -12.08 0.27 14.92
N SER A 245 -11.26 1.08 15.58
CA SER A 245 -11.72 2.16 16.45
C SER A 245 -11.99 3.48 15.70
N THR A 246 -11.76 3.53 14.39
CA THR A 246 -12.04 4.73 13.59
C THR A 246 -13.44 4.62 13.00
N ASP A 247 -14.35 5.47 13.50
CA ASP A 247 -15.75 5.52 13.06
C ASP A 247 -15.87 5.67 11.53
N GLY A 248 -16.80 4.93 10.92
CA GLY A 248 -17.09 4.99 9.49
C GLY A 248 -16.24 4.05 8.62
N ILE A 249 -15.07 3.61 9.08
CA ILE A 249 -14.18 2.78 8.25
C ILE A 249 -14.83 1.42 7.96
N MET A 250 -15.31 0.73 8.99
CA MET A 250 -15.86 -0.61 8.82
C MET A 250 -17.24 -0.60 8.14
N GLU A 251 -18.04 0.44 8.31
CA GLU A 251 -19.27 0.69 7.56
C GLU A 251 -18.98 0.81 6.05
N MET A 252 -17.91 1.52 5.68
CA MET A 252 -17.49 1.64 4.29
C MET A 252 -16.89 0.35 3.75
N VAL A 253 -16.12 -0.39 4.56
CA VAL A 253 -15.61 -1.73 4.18
C VAL A 253 -16.78 -2.67 3.90
N GLU A 254 -17.75 -2.77 4.80
CA GLU A 254 -18.96 -3.58 4.63
C GLU A 254 -19.74 -3.17 3.37
N THR A 255 -19.84 -1.86 3.11
CA THR A 255 -20.46 -1.32 1.89
C THR A 255 -19.75 -1.79 0.61
N TYR A 256 -18.42 -1.87 0.61
CA TYR A 256 -17.63 -2.30 -0.55
C TYR A 256 -17.49 -3.83 -0.69
N LEU A 257 -17.91 -4.61 0.30
CA LEU A 257 -18.17 -6.05 0.14
C LEU A 257 -19.46 -6.26 -0.67
N ARG A 258 -19.36 -6.03 -1.98
CA ARG A 258 -20.49 -6.06 -2.93
C ARG A 258 -20.11 -6.65 -4.28
N ILE A 259 -21.11 -6.86 -5.14
CA ILE A 259 -20.93 -7.23 -6.54
C ILE A 259 -21.14 -5.95 -7.38
N PRO A 260 -20.10 -5.45 -8.10
CA PRO A 260 -20.10 -4.13 -8.77
C PRO A 260 -21.27 -3.73 -9.66
N ASP A 261 -22.05 -4.66 -10.21
CA ASP A 261 -23.12 -4.39 -11.21
C ASP A 261 -24.55 -4.62 -10.67
N THR A 262 -24.70 -5.22 -9.48
CA THR A 262 -26.03 -5.62 -8.98
C THR A 262 -26.56 -4.74 -7.84
N ASP A 263 -25.69 -3.96 -7.20
CA ASP A 263 -26.02 -3.06 -6.08
C ASP A 263 -25.94 -1.59 -6.52
N THR A 264 -26.93 -1.14 -7.30
CA THR A 264 -27.01 0.22 -7.88
C THR A 264 -27.43 1.30 -6.87
N ALA A 265 -27.99 0.91 -5.72
CA ALA A 265 -28.51 1.85 -4.71
C ALA A 265 -27.42 2.67 -3.98
N VAL A 266 -26.15 2.27 -4.10
CA VAL A 266 -25.05 2.81 -3.25
C VAL A 266 -24.10 3.73 -4.01
N LEU A 267 -24.21 3.85 -5.34
CA LEU A 267 -23.35 4.76 -6.12
C LEU A 267 -24.21 5.87 -6.75
N PRO A 268 -23.91 7.16 -6.52
CA PRO A 268 -24.45 8.26 -7.30
C PRO A 268 -24.14 8.12 -8.81
N TYR A 269 -23.03 7.45 -9.15
CA TYR A 269 -22.64 7.15 -10.53
C TYR A 269 -23.31 5.89 -11.11
N ALA A 270 -23.95 5.04 -10.31
CA ALA A 270 -24.67 3.84 -10.79
C ALA A 270 -25.97 4.16 -11.54
N SER A 271 -26.38 5.43 -11.62
CA SER A 271 -27.42 5.84 -12.55
C SER A 271 -26.81 6.37 -13.84
N LYS A 272 -26.51 5.46 -14.79
CA LYS A 272 -26.69 5.63 -16.25
C LYS A 272 -25.98 4.52 -17.01
N SER A 273 -26.57 4.20 -18.15
CA SER A 273 -26.25 3.19 -19.17
C SER A 273 -24.86 3.34 -19.83
N THR A 274 -23.79 3.58 -19.07
CA THR A 274 -22.47 3.99 -19.58
C THR A 274 -21.27 3.42 -18.81
N TYR A 275 -21.43 2.41 -17.95
CA TYR A 275 -20.25 1.72 -17.40
C TYR A 275 -19.54 0.95 -18.51
N ASN A 276 -18.28 1.27 -18.76
CA ASN A 276 -17.43 0.46 -19.62
C ASN A 276 -16.88 -0.73 -18.80
N ASN A 277 -16.31 -1.74 -19.47
CA ASN A 277 -15.76 -2.92 -18.79
C ASN A 277 -14.60 -2.56 -17.83
N GLU A 278 -13.86 -1.48 -18.11
CA GLU A 278 -12.73 -1.03 -17.29
C GLU A 278 -13.20 -0.56 -15.91
N ASP A 279 -14.30 0.19 -15.84
CA ASP A 279 -14.89 0.65 -14.59
C ASP A 279 -15.39 -0.52 -13.72
N ILE A 280 -15.96 -1.55 -14.33
CA ILE A 280 -16.40 -2.76 -13.62
C ILE A 280 -15.19 -3.53 -13.06
N GLU A 281 -14.12 -3.67 -13.84
CA GLU A 281 -12.88 -4.30 -13.38
C GLU A 281 -12.28 -3.53 -12.19
N GLU A 282 -12.30 -2.21 -12.25
CA GLU A 282 -11.80 -1.36 -11.18
C GLU A 282 -12.65 -1.46 -9.91
N GLU A 283 -13.97 -1.53 -10.04
CA GLU A 283 -14.87 -1.76 -8.90
C GLU A 283 -14.67 -3.16 -8.28
N TRP A 284 -14.33 -4.18 -9.07
CA TRP A 284 -13.96 -5.49 -8.51
C TRP A 284 -12.66 -5.42 -7.71
N LYS A 285 -11.69 -4.58 -8.12
CA LYS A 285 -10.47 -4.33 -7.32
C LYS A 285 -10.83 -3.65 -6.00
N ILE A 286 -11.77 -2.69 -5.99
CA ILE A 286 -12.29 -2.06 -4.75
C ILE A 286 -12.86 -3.14 -3.81
N THR A 287 -13.73 -4.02 -4.32
CA THR A 287 -14.27 -5.13 -3.52
C THR A 287 -13.16 -6.03 -2.99
N GLN A 288 -12.17 -6.36 -3.82
CA GLN A 288 -11.03 -7.17 -3.39
C GLN A 288 -10.25 -6.50 -2.25
N GLU A 289 -10.01 -5.19 -2.31
CA GLU A 289 -9.34 -4.44 -1.23
C GLU A 289 -10.15 -4.40 0.07
N ALA A 290 -11.48 -4.31 0.00
CA ALA A 290 -12.34 -4.44 1.17
C ALA A 290 -12.21 -5.83 1.83
N VAL A 291 -12.18 -6.90 1.02
CA VAL A 291 -11.97 -8.26 1.54
C VAL A 291 -10.58 -8.42 2.17
N TRP A 292 -9.55 -7.78 1.61
CA TRP A 292 -8.21 -7.76 2.21
C TRP A 292 -8.21 -7.18 3.62
N ILE A 293 -8.98 -6.13 3.89
CA ILE A 293 -9.12 -5.55 5.24
C ILE A 293 -9.71 -6.60 6.18
N ILE A 294 -10.79 -7.29 5.78
CA ILE A 294 -11.38 -8.38 6.57
C ILE A 294 -10.36 -9.48 6.86
N CYS A 295 -9.60 -9.92 5.85
CA CYS A 295 -8.55 -10.93 6.03
C CYS A 295 -7.50 -10.49 7.06
N ASN A 296 -7.03 -9.24 6.98
CA ASN A 296 -5.97 -8.75 7.85
C ASN A 296 -6.48 -8.54 9.29
N VAL A 297 -7.67 -7.95 9.46
CA VAL A 297 -8.33 -7.82 10.76
C VAL A 297 -8.54 -9.17 11.42
N THR A 298 -9.09 -10.14 10.68
CA THR A 298 -9.32 -11.50 11.21
C THR A 298 -8.03 -12.25 11.49
N SER A 299 -6.92 -11.91 10.84
CA SER A 299 -5.65 -12.62 11.07
C SER A 299 -4.82 -12.04 12.21
N LEU A 300 -4.84 -10.71 12.38
CA LEU A 300 -3.99 -10.00 13.34
C LEU A 300 -4.73 -9.40 14.53
N GLY A 301 -6.04 -9.25 14.45
CA GLY A 301 -6.87 -8.77 15.55
C GLY A 301 -6.93 -9.77 16.71
N SER A 302 -7.11 -9.26 17.92
CA SER A 302 -7.49 -10.08 19.07
C SER A 302 -8.84 -10.74 18.82
N ILE A 303 -9.12 -11.86 19.48
CA ILE A 303 -10.41 -12.56 19.28
C ILE A 303 -11.59 -11.66 19.68
N GLU A 304 -11.44 -10.85 20.72
CA GLU A 304 -12.44 -9.87 21.17
C GLU A 304 -12.67 -8.80 20.10
N SER A 305 -11.61 -8.30 19.47
CA SER A 305 -11.70 -7.29 18.41
C SER A 305 -12.39 -7.85 17.17
N VAL A 306 -12.09 -9.11 16.80
CA VAL A 306 -12.74 -9.80 15.68
C VAL A 306 -14.23 -10.02 15.95
N CYS A 307 -14.59 -10.48 17.16
CA CYS A 307 -15.99 -10.69 17.52
C CYS A 307 -16.76 -9.37 17.58
N ALA A 308 -16.21 -8.33 18.21
CA ALA A 308 -16.83 -7.02 18.26
C ALA A 308 -17.08 -6.44 16.86
N MET A 309 -16.14 -6.62 15.93
CA MET A 309 -16.32 -6.22 14.53
C MET A 309 -17.45 -6.98 13.85
N LEU A 310 -17.51 -8.30 13.99
CA LEU A 310 -18.55 -9.12 13.37
C LEU A 310 -19.94 -8.87 13.99
N ASP A 311 -20.01 -8.59 15.29
CA ASP A 311 -21.24 -8.23 16.00
C ASP A 311 -21.77 -6.85 15.56
N ALA A 312 -20.86 -5.89 15.36
CA ALA A 312 -21.21 -4.55 14.86
C ALA A 312 -21.59 -4.54 13.37
N HIS A 313 -21.05 -5.48 12.58
CA HIS A 313 -21.22 -5.57 11.13
C HIS A 313 -21.76 -6.94 10.68
N PRO A 314 -22.99 -7.31 11.06
CA PRO A 314 -23.52 -8.66 10.88
C PRO A 314 -23.77 -9.04 9.41
N GLN A 315 -23.70 -8.12 8.44
CA GLN A 315 -23.86 -8.46 7.02
C GLN A 315 -22.56 -8.96 6.37
N ILE A 316 -21.41 -8.84 7.02
CA ILE A 316 -20.13 -9.27 6.44
C ILE A 316 -20.18 -10.73 5.95
N PRO A 317 -20.65 -11.72 6.74
CA PRO A 317 -20.70 -13.11 6.29
C PRO A 317 -21.67 -13.33 5.11
N ASN A 318 -22.86 -12.69 5.15
CA ASN A 318 -23.80 -12.71 4.03
C ASN A 318 -23.16 -12.15 2.74
N ARG A 319 -22.52 -10.98 2.82
CA ARG A 319 -21.90 -10.30 1.68
C ARG A 319 -20.77 -11.13 1.05
N LEU A 320 -19.90 -11.71 1.89
CA LEU A 320 -18.87 -12.66 1.42
C LEU A 320 -19.49 -13.87 0.71
N SER A 321 -20.58 -14.42 1.27
CA SER A 321 -21.30 -15.54 0.66
C SER A 321 -21.92 -15.19 -0.69
N ARG A 322 -22.47 -13.98 -0.84
CA ARG A 322 -23.01 -13.47 -2.12
C ARG A 322 -21.91 -13.35 -3.18
N ILE A 323 -20.76 -12.80 -2.82
CA ILE A 323 -19.61 -12.67 -3.75
C ILE A 323 -19.12 -14.05 -4.20
N LEU A 324 -18.97 -15.01 -3.28
CA LEU A 324 -18.52 -16.38 -3.62
C LEU A 324 -19.49 -17.11 -4.56
N GLN A 325 -20.80 -16.84 -4.42
CA GLN A 325 -21.85 -17.41 -5.26
C GLN A 325 -21.96 -16.76 -6.64
N TYR A 326 -21.37 -15.58 -6.82
CA TYR A 326 -21.46 -14.87 -8.09
C TYR A 326 -20.56 -15.51 -9.15
N GLN A 327 -21.17 -16.11 -10.18
CA GLN A 327 -20.48 -16.92 -11.17
C GLN A 327 -19.38 -16.16 -11.94
N SER A 328 -19.59 -14.87 -12.19
CA SER A 328 -18.66 -14.03 -12.95
C SER A 328 -17.67 -13.26 -12.06
N ALA A 329 -17.60 -13.57 -10.75
CA ALA A 329 -16.64 -12.92 -9.86
C ALA A 329 -15.19 -13.28 -10.28
N PRO A 330 -14.27 -12.30 -10.32
CA PRO A 330 -12.88 -12.57 -10.66
C PRO A 330 -12.23 -13.56 -9.70
N MET A 331 -11.43 -14.49 -10.24
CA MET A 331 -10.74 -15.52 -9.45
C MET A 331 -9.89 -14.93 -8.30
N PRO A 332 -9.11 -13.84 -8.47
CA PRO A 332 -8.36 -13.24 -7.36
C PRO A 332 -9.25 -12.79 -6.20
N THR A 333 -10.46 -12.29 -6.50
CA THR A 333 -11.46 -11.89 -5.50
C THR A 333 -12.03 -13.12 -4.80
N LEU A 334 -12.39 -14.17 -5.54
CA LEU A 334 -12.91 -15.42 -4.98
C LEU A 334 -11.91 -16.09 -4.02
N LEU A 335 -10.64 -16.15 -4.40
CA LEU A 335 -9.57 -16.68 -3.53
C LEU A 335 -9.47 -15.88 -2.23
N LYS A 336 -9.58 -14.56 -2.30
CA LYS A 336 -9.49 -13.67 -1.13
C LYS A 336 -10.76 -13.76 -0.25
N VAL A 337 -11.94 -13.93 -0.86
CA VAL A 337 -13.18 -14.19 -0.12
C VAL A 337 -13.09 -15.49 0.65
N LEU A 338 -12.58 -16.57 0.03
CA LEU A 338 -12.33 -17.83 0.74
C LEU A 338 -11.35 -17.64 1.89
N ASP A 339 -10.26 -16.87 1.70
CA ASP A 339 -9.32 -16.57 2.79
C ASP A 339 -10.04 -15.89 3.98
N ALA A 340 -10.89 -14.89 3.70
CA ALA A 340 -11.64 -14.18 4.73
C ALA A 340 -12.59 -15.12 5.49
N MET A 341 -13.33 -15.96 4.78
CA MET A 341 -14.28 -16.89 5.40
C MET A 341 -13.57 -17.97 6.22
N ILE A 342 -12.45 -18.52 5.73
CA ILE A 342 -11.59 -19.44 6.47
C ILE A 342 -11.11 -18.80 7.77
N ASN A 343 -10.61 -17.56 7.70
CA ASN A 343 -10.13 -16.85 8.87
C ASN A 343 -11.26 -16.61 9.88
N ILE A 344 -12.45 -16.18 9.43
CA ILE A 344 -13.62 -15.99 10.31
C ILE A 344 -13.93 -17.29 11.06
N LEU A 345 -14.06 -18.41 10.34
CA LEU A 345 -14.37 -19.72 10.94
C LEU A 345 -13.27 -20.19 11.91
N SER A 346 -12.02 -20.15 11.48
CA SER A 346 -10.88 -20.60 12.28
C SER A 346 -10.74 -19.79 13.57
N ARG A 347 -10.84 -18.45 13.49
CA ARG A 347 -10.69 -17.56 14.66
C ARG A 347 -11.86 -17.68 15.62
N THR A 348 -13.09 -17.64 15.12
CA THR A 348 -14.28 -17.68 15.98
C THR A 348 -14.48 -19.04 16.63
N SER A 349 -13.88 -20.09 16.07
CA SER A 349 -13.81 -21.40 16.73
C SER A 349 -12.97 -21.39 18.01
N GLU A 350 -12.02 -20.45 18.16
CA GLU A 350 -11.23 -20.31 19.39
C GLU A 350 -12.10 -20.00 20.61
N LEU A 351 -13.25 -19.34 20.44
CA LEU A 351 -14.22 -19.03 21.50
C LEU A 351 -14.74 -20.28 22.23
N TYR A 352 -14.72 -21.43 21.55
CA TYR A 352 -15.20 -22.72 22.04
C TYR A 352 -14.08 -23.55 22.68
N ASN A 353 -12.81 -23.15 22.47
CA ASN A 353 -11.62 -23.90 22.87
C ASN A 353 -10.91 -23.35 24.11
N VAL A 354 -11.46 -22.31 24.74
CA VAL A 354 -11.00 -21.74 26.00
C VAL A 354 -11.80 -22.32 27.18
N THR A 355 -11.19 -22.38 28.37
CA THR A 355 -11.82 -22.91 29.58
C THR A 355 -11.95 -21.81 30.64
N PRO A 356 -13.16 -21.40 31.04
CA PRO A 356 -14.46 -21.82 30.49
C PRO A 356 -14.68 -21.29 29.06
N PRO A 357 -15.50 -21.96 28.24
CA PRO A 357 -15.81 -21.49 26.89
C PRO A 357 -16.54 -20.14 26.96
N ILE A 358 -16.21 -19.24 26.04
CA ILE A 358 -16.80 -17.91 25.99
C ILE A 358 -18.24 -17.99 25.43
N SER A 359 -18.55 -18.98 24.60
CA SER A 359 -19.87 -19.23 24.02
C SER A 359 -20.48 -20.53 24.52
N ASN A 360 -21.76 -20.47 24.92
CA ASN A 360 -22.57 -21.64 25.30
C ASN A 360 -23.34 -22.26 24.12
N ARG A 361 -23.15 -21.75 22.89
CA ARG A 361 -23.84 -22.29 21.71
C ARG A 361 -23.29 -23.67 21.35
N PRO A 362 -24.11 -24.58 20.78
CA PRO A 362 -23.67 -25.91 20.39
C PRO A 362 -22.72 -25.91 19.19
N THR A 363 -22.70 -24.84 18.40
CA THR A 363 -22.00 -24.73 17.12
C THR A 363 -21.58 -23.28 16.87
N ASN A 364 -20.58 -23.08 16.02
CA ASN A 364 -20.11 -21.76 15.62
C ASN A 364 -21.18 -21.02 14.78
N PRO A 365 -21.65 -19.82 15.18
CA PRO A 365 -22.73 -19.11 14.49
C PRO A 365 -22.38 -18.71 13.05
N TYR A 366 -21.11 -18.39 12.78
CA TYR A 366 -20.67 -18.00 11.44
C TYR A 366 -20.61 -19.19 10.49
N TYR A 367 -20.34 -20.40 11.01
CA TYR A 367 -20.48 -21.63 10.24
C TYR A 367 -21.93 -21.87 9.83
N GLU A 368 -22.88 -21.72 10.76
CA GLU A 368 -24.31 -21.86 10.48
C GLU A 368 -24.76 -20.84 9.44
N GLU A 369 -24.31 -19.58 9.58
CA GLU A 369 -24.65 -18.51 8.65
C GLU A 369 -24.13 -18.81 7.24
N PHE A 370 -22.87 -19.19 7.07
CA PHE A 370 -22.36 -19.58 5.76
C PHE A 370 -23.07 -20.81 5.17
N ALA A 371 -23.42 -21.79 6.02
CA ALA A 371 -24.18 -22.96 5.59
C ALA A 371 -25.59 -22.58 5.09
N GLN A 372 -26.29 -21.69 5.79
CA GLN A 372 -27.60 -21.18 5.39
C GLN A 372 -27.54 -20.43 4.05
N HIS A 373 -26.44 -19.73 3.77
CA HIS A 373 -26.20 -19.06 2.49
C HIS A 373 -25.64 -19.98 1.39
N GLY A 374 -25.67 -21.31 1.57
CA GLY A 374 -25.33 -22.27 0.51
C GLY A 374 -23.84 -22.39 0.18
N VAL A 375 -22.95 -21.86 1.02
CA VAL A 375 -21.50 -21.84 0.75
C VAL A 375 -20.92 -23.24 0.57
N MET A 376 -21.33 -24.21 1.39
CA MET A 376 -20.86 -25.60 1.27
C MET A 376 -21.24 -26.24 -0.08
N THR A 377 -22.41 -25.91 -0.61
CA THR A 377 -22.85 -26.36 -1.93
C THR A 377 -21.99 -25.72 -3.01
N ARG A 378 -21.78 -24.40 -2.93
CA ARG A 378 -20.93 -23.67 -3.89
C ARG A 378 -19.50 -24.21 -3.91
N ILE A 379 -18.92 -24.53 -2.75
CA ILE A 379 -17.58 -25.11 -2.65
C ILE A 379 -17.48 -26.44 -3.39
N LYS A 380 -18.47 -27.34 -3.21
CA LYS A 380 -18.50 -28.62 -3.94
C LYS A 380 -18.59 -28.42 -5.45
N MET A 381 -19.40 -27.45 -5.91
CA MET A 381 -19.50 -27.10 -7.32
C MET A 381 -18.19 -26.54 -7.87
N MET A 382 -17.57 -25.57 -7.18
CA MET A 382 -16.32 -24.96 -7.62
C MET A 382 -15.16 -25.97 -7.73
N LYS A 383 -15.14 -26.99 -6.86
CA LYS A 383 -14.16 -28.09 -6.97
C LYS A 383 -14.25 -28.81 -8.32
N GLN A 384 -15.47 -29.01 -8.80
CA GLN A 384 -15.76 -29.68 -10.07
C GLN A 384 -15.59 -28.74 -11.27
N GLU A 385 -15.97 -27.47 -11.13
CA GLU A 385 -15.86 -26.44 -12.18
C GLU A 385 -14.39 -26.10 -12.49
N PHE A 386 -13.50 -26.10 -11.50
CA PHE A 386 -12.13 -25.61 -11.62
C PHE A 386 -11.05 -26.61 -11.13
N PRO A 387 -11.00 -27.85 -11.64
CA PRO A 387 -10.11 -28.90 -11.12
C PRO A 387 -8.61 -28.57 -11.29
N GLY A 388 -8.24 -27.77 -12.30
CA GLY A 388 -6.85 -27.39 -12.57
C GLY A 388 -6.34 -26.15 -11.84
N VAL A 389 -7.19 -25.45 -11.07
CA VAL A 389 -6.80 -24.21 -10.38
C VAL A 389 -6.30 -24.54 -8.97
N HIS A 390 -5.03 -24.93 -8.84
CA HIS A 390 -4.45 -25.42 -7.57
C HIS A 390 -4.67 -24.49 -6.38
N ALA A 391 -4.43 -23.18 -6.54
CA ALA A 391 -4.61 -22.20 -5.46
C ALA A 391 -6.06 -22.08 -4.97
N LEU A 392 -7.04 -22.38 -5.84
CA LEU A 392 -8.45 -22.45 -5.49
C LEU A 392 -8.74 -23.77 -4.76
N GLN A 393 -8.30 -24.91 -5.31
CA GLN A 393 -8.51 -26.22 -4.70
C GLN A 393 -8.00 -26.26 -3.26
N GLU A 394 -6.79 -25.73 -3.02
CA GLU A 394 -6.21 -25.58 -1.69
C GLU A 394 -7.15 -24.84 -0.74
N ARG A 395 -7.67 -23.67 -1.13
CA ARG A 395 -8.60 -22.89 -0.30
C ARG A 395 -9.95 -23.58 -0.09
N LEU A 396 -10.46 -24.28 -1.10
CA LEU A 396 -11.71 -25.04 -0.98
C LEU A 396 -11.55 -26.20 0.03
N ASP A 397 -10.39 -26.86 0.06
CA ASP A 397 -10.05 -27.87 1.05
C ASP A 397 -9.88 -27.30 2.45
N LEU A 398 -9.17 -26.16 2.57
CA LEU A 398 -8.97 -25.48 3.86
C LEU A 398 -10.28 -24.99 4.45
N TYR A 399 -11.18 -24.43 3.63
CA TYR A 399 -12.52 -24.07 4.08
C TYR A 399 -13.29 -25.30 4.57
N ALA A 400 -13.29 -26.40 3.79
CA ALA A 400 -14.02 -27.61 4.19
C ALA A 400 -13.52 -28.15 5.54
N SER A 401 -12.20 -28.09 5.78
CA SER A 401 -11.59 -28.45 7.06
C SER A 401 -12.04 -27.51 8.20
N ALA A 402 -11.96 -26.19 8.01
CA ALA A 402 -12.39 -25.20 9.00
C ALA A 402 -13.89 -25.34 9.34
N ALA A 403 -14.74 -25.56 8.34
CA ALA A 403 -16.17 -25.78 8.49
C ALA A 403 -16.47 -27.07 9.27
N ASN A 404 -15.74 -28.15 9.02
CA ASN A 404 -15.88 -29.41 9.77
C ASN A 404 -15.51 -29.25 11.24
N ASN A 405 -14.43 -28.49 11.53
CA ASN A 405 -14.03 -28.21 12.91
C ASN A 405 -15.13 -27.43 13.66
N CYS A 406 -15.71 -26.42 13.01
CA CYS A 406 -16.83 -25.64 13.55
C CYS A 406 -18.08 -26.48 13.83
N ALA A 407 -18.39 -27.43 12.94
CA ALA A 407 -19.58 -28.28 13.06
C ALA A 407 -19.49 -29.30 14.21
N HIS A 408 -18.27 -29.62 14.68
CA HIS A 408 -18.03 -30.66 15.68
C HIS A 408 -17.35 -30.13 16.95
N ASN A 409 -17.23 -28.80 17.09
CA ASN A 409 -16.46 -28.13 18.15
C ASN A 409 -15.06 -28.73 18.34
N ILE A 410 -14.44 -29.15 17.24
CA ILE A 410 -13.08 -29.68 17.28
C ILE A 410 -12.16 -28.47 17.32
N PRO A 411 -11.21 -28.41 18.28
CA PRO A 411 -10.28 -27.31 18.30
C PRO A 411 -9.46 -27.27 17.01
N SER A 412 -9.35 -26.08 16.42
CA SER A 412 -8.58 -25.89 15.19
C SER A 412 -7.07 -26.03 15.50
N TYR A 413 -6.52 -27.22 15.26
CA TYR A 413 -5.09 -27.48 15.38
C TYR A 413 -4.51 -27.90 14.03
N THR A 414 -3.44 -27.24 13.62
CA THR A 414 -2.49 -27.76 12.63
C THR A 414 -1.08 -27.69 13.18
N LEU A 415 -0.39 -28.84 13.18
CA LEU A 415 1.07 -28.91 13.22
C LEU A 415 1.60 -28.35 11.90
N VAL A 416 2.28 -27.21 11.93
CA VAL A 416 3.09 -26.75 10.80
C VAL A 416 4.53 -27.11 11.12
N SER A 417 5.14 -27.94 10.28
CA SER A 417 6.56 -28.25 10.38
C SER A 417 7.39 -27.00 10.04
N GLY A 418 8.20 -26.57 10.99
CA GLY A 418 9.06 -25.41 10.83
C GLY A 418 9.73 -25.02 12.14
N SER A 419 11.07 -25.13 12.16
CA SER A 419 12.11 -24.70 13.14
C SER A 419 11.86 -24.78 14.66
N ALA A 420 10.63 -24.77 15.16
CA ALA A 420 10.25 -25.05 16.54
C ALA A 420 10.20 -26.55 16.85
N ASP A 421 10.12 -27.42 15.83
CA ASP A 421 10.20 -28.88 15.97
C ASP A 421 11.56 -29.36 16.50
N ALA A 422 12.62 -28.53 16.42
CA ALA A 422 13.92 -28.83 16.99
C ALA A 422 13.90 -28.87 18.54
N PHE A 423 12.84 -28.36 19.18
CA PHE A 423 12.72 -28.26 20.64
C PHE A 423 11.44 -28.87 21.23
N GLY A 424 10.61 -29.56 20.44
CA GLY A 424 9.47 -30.34 20.97
C GLY A 424 8.38 -29.54 21.69
N LEU A 425 8.26 -28.23 21.42
CA LEU A 425 7.19 -27.39 21.98
C LEU A 425 6.03 -27.28 20.98
N PRO A 426 4.77 -27.59 21.37
CA PRO A 426 3.62 -27.40 20.50
C PRO A 426 3.40 -25.91 20.25
N SER A 427 3.72 -25.42 19.05
CA SER A 427 3.34 -24.08 18.63
C SER A 427 1.89 -24.10 18.12
N ARG A 428 0.98 -23.43 18.83
CA ARG A 428 -0.40 -23.19 18.38
C ARG A 428 -0.37 -22.20 17.22
N LYS A 429 -0.61 -22.67 15.98
CA LYS A 429 -0.88 -21.78 14.83
C LYS A 429 -2.26 -22.07 14.25
N VAL A 430 -3.08 -21.02 14.25
CA VAL A 430 -4.38 -21.00 13.59
C VAL A 430 -4.18 -21.12 12.07
N LEU A 431 -5.01 -21.92 11.42
CA LEU A 431 -5.17 -21.95 9.97
C LEU A 431 -5.60 -20.56 9.47
N THR A 432 -4.62 -19.72 9.15
CA THR A 432 -4.83 -18.42 8.50
C THR A 432 -4.19 -18.48 7.12
N THR A 433 -5.01 -18.28 6.10
CA THR A 433 -4.56 -18.31 4.71
C THR A 433 -4.11 -16.92 4.29
N GLY A 434 -2.81 -16.75 4.06
CA GLY A 434 -2.25 -15.65 3.25
C GLY A 434 -2.65 -14.22 3.61
N ALA A 435 -2.91 -13.92 4.88
CA ALA A 435 -3.07 -12.56 5.38
C ALA A 435 -1.72 -11.95 5.81
N ASN A 436 -1.66 -10.62 5.93
CA ASN A 436 -0.48 -9.82 6.33
C ASN A 436 0.49 -9.47 5.19
N THR A 437 0.08 -9.64 3.93
CA THR A 437 0.86 -9.16 2.79
C THR A 437 0.61 -7.67 2.58
N ARG A 438 1.66 -6.87 2.76
CA ARG A 438 1.68 -5.45 2.42
C ARG A 438 2.06 -5.26 0.96
N ARG A 439 1.39 -4.33 0.27
CA ARG A 439 1.51 -4.11 -1.17
C ARG A 439 1.80 -2.65 -1.46
N VAL A 440 2.62 -2.40 -2.49
CA VAL A 440 2.93 -1.06 -2.99
C VAL A 440 2.17 -0.77 -4.27
N VAL A 441 1.89 0.51 -4.52
CA VAL A 441 1.45 0.99 -5.83
C VAL A 441 2.68 1.39 -6.64
N ARG A 442 2.73 0.95 -7.90
CA ARG A 442 3.74 1.32 -8.88
C ARG A 442 3.02 1.99 -10.06
N GLY A 443 3.53 3.10 -10.56
CA GLY A 443 2.94 3.81 -11.70
C GLY A 443 3.16 3.09 -13.03
N THR A 444 2.26 3.28 -13.98
CA THR A 444 2.40 2.80 -15.38
C THR A 444 3.38 3.63 -16.19
N GLU A 445 3.60 4.89 -15.80
CA GLU A 445 4.58 5.81 -16.38
C GLU A 445 6.00 5.64 -15.82
N ASP A 446 6.16 4.82 -14.79
CA ASP A 446 7.42 4.64 -14.10
C ASP A 446 8.10 3.37 -14.62
N GLY A 447 9.14 3.56 -15.44
CA GLY A 447 9.96 2.53 -16.08
C GLY A 447 10.72 1.62 -15.11
N ASP A 448 10.00 0.97 -14.21
CA ASP A 448 10.49 -0.14 -13.43
C ASP A 448 10.62 -1.37 -14.34
N VAL A 449 11.72 -1.39 -15.09
CA VAL A 449 12.08 -2.46 -16.05
C VAL A 449 12.13 -3.84 -15.38
N ARG A 450 12.17 -3.90 -14.04
CA ARG A 450 12.07 -5.15 -13.27
C ARG A 450 10.74 -5.87 -13.50
N TRP A 451 9.64 -5.20 -13.84
CA TRP A 451 8.39 -5.90 -14.18
C TRP A 451 8.53 -6.70 -15.47
N VAL A 452 9.28 -6.17 -16.42
CA VAL A 452 9.61 -6.90 -17.65
C VAL A 452 10.53 -8.06 -17.30
N GLU A 453 11.56 -7.88 -16.48
CA GLU A 453 12.48 -8.96 -16.09
C GLU A 453 11.85 -10.02 -15.18
N ASP A 454 11.03 -9.66 -14.20
CA ASP A 454 10.31 -10.60 -13.32
C ASP A 454 9.21 -11.34 -14.10
N ALA A 455 8.57 -10.69 -15.08
CA ALA A 455 7.63 -11.36 -16.00
C ALA A 455 8.36 -12.31 -16.95
N VAL A 456 9.51 -11.90 -17.51
CA VAL A 456 10.33 -12.73 -18.40
C VAL A 456 10.98 -13.89 -17.64
N GLY A 457 11.48 -13.66 -16.41
CA GLY A 457 12.05 -14.69 -15.55
C GLY A 457 11.02 -15.75 -15.12
N LYS A 458 9.74 -15.35 -14.95
CA LYS A 458 8.63 -16.30 -14.74
C LYS A 458 8.22 -17.05 -16.01
N LEU A 459 8.49 -16.50 -17.19
CA LEU A 459 8.27 -17.17 -18.48
C LEU A 459 9.41 -18.14 -18.84
N CYS A 460 10.64 -17.91 -18.33
CA CYS A 460 11.82 -18.71 -18.65
C CYS A 460 12.00 -19.99 -17.79
N ILE A 461 11.06 -20.37 -16.93
CA ILE A 461 11.06 -21.69 -16.27
C ILE A 461 10.25 -22.69 -17.11
N LEU A 462 10.64 -22.88 -18.37
CA LEU A 462 10.21 -24.01 -19.22
C LEU A 462 11.26 -24.29 -20.31
N GLU A 463 12.53 -24.42 -19.95
CA GLU A 463 13.45 -25.23 -20.77
C GLU A 463 14.24 -26.15 -19.85
N GLY A 464 13.95 -27.45 -19.98
CA GLY A 464 14.50 -28.49 -19.14
C GLY A 464 15.97 -28.78 -19.42
N SER A 465 16.63 -29.26 -18.38
CA SER A 465 17.75 -30.20 -18.44
C SER A 465 17.51 -31.28 -17.39
#